data_AF-A0A6M2CHT0-F1
#
_entry.id   AF-A0A6M2CHT0-F1
#
_cell.length_a   1.000
_cell.length_b   1.000
_cell.length_c   1.000
_cell.angle_alpha   90.00
_cell.angle_beta   90.00
_cell.angle_gamma   90.00
#
_symmetry.space_group_name_H-M   'P 1'
#
loop_
_entity.id
_entity.type
_entity.pdbx_description
1 polymer ?
#
loop_
_entity_poly.entity_id
_entity_poly.type
_entity_poly.pdbx_seq_one_letter_code
_entity_poly.pdbx_strand_id
1 'polypeptide(L)'
;HYGREQNDAIDWPFRLRAVPFCSFHSNTARDRPRRMADYGASEYKPPLIWVSCRGDKLPKNALSGGDDRGGEVTYVGRAAYADEVIPGKIVPSTGFCYVSHAGAEHKFRDCQVLVSNGAPLAWLPASRGAVPSGAIQGGLTDNGEALYVGRARHNGMLILGKVQRSHGCAWVPHDRQEHSYAEYEVLVLKTVNL
;
A
#
# COMPACT_ATOMS: atom_id res chain seq x y z
N HIS A 1 -2.92 -30.00 -6.63
CA HIS A 1 -3.77 -29.48 -7.71
C HIS A 1 -3.12 -28.24 -8.30
N TYR A 2 -2.98 -28.23 -9.63
CA TYR A 2 -2.24 -27.26 -10.43
C TYR A 2 -2.86 -25.86 -10.43
N GLY A 3 -2.01 -24.86 -10.64
CA GLY A 3 -2.34 -23.44 -10.63
C GLY A 3 -3.36 -23.04 -11.69
N ARG A 4 -4.30 -22.20 -11.28
CA ARG A 4 -4.93 -21.26 -12.18
C ARG A 4 -4.06 -20.02 -12.19
N GLU A 5 -3.50 -19.68 -13.35
CA GLU A 5 -3.12 -18.29 -13.61
C GLU A 5 -4.40 -17.47 -13.52
N GLN A 6 -4.61 -16.79 -12.38
CA GLN A 6 -5.70 -15.83 -12.24
C GLN A 6 -5.30 -14.58 -13.00
N ASN A 7 -5.57 -14.60 -14.31
CA ASN A 7 -5.49 -13.46 -15.23
C ASN A 7 -6.90 -12.94 -15.55
N ASP A 8 -7.77 -12.87 -14.54
CA ASP A 8 -9.04 -12.17 -14.71
C ASP A 8 -8.74 -10.70 -14.46
N ALA A 9 -8.93 -9.85 -15.47
CA ALA A 9 -8.79 -8.41 -15.36
C ALA A 9 -9.72 -7.92 -14.24
N ILE A 10 -9.16 -7.64 -13.06
CA ILE A 10 -9.96 -7.30 -11.89
C ILE A 10 -10.44 -5.86 -12.05
N ASP A 11 -11.77 -5.69 -12.03
CA ASP A 11 -12.40 -4.39 -11.86
C ASP A 11 -12.05 -3.90 -10.45
N TRP A 12 -11.14 -2.94 -10.36
CA TRP A 12 -10.66 -2.44 -9.07
C TRP A 12 -11.85 -1.84 -8.32
N PRO A 13 -12.23 -2.36 -7.14
CA PRO A 13 -13.40 -1.87 -6.41
C PRO A 13 -13.26 -0.36 -6.23
N PHE A 14 -14.31 0.35 -6.62
CA PHE A 14 -14.34 1.78 -6.92
C PHE A 14 -13.50 2.66 -5.97
N ARG A 15 -12.48 3.30 -6.56
CA ARG A 15 -11.83 4.55 -6.09
C ARG A 15 -11.48 4.64 -4.59
N LEU A 16 -10.44 3.92 -4.17
CA LEU A 16 -9.47 4.50 -3.22
C LEU A 16 -8.70 5.63 -3.95
N ARG A 17 -9.39 6.74 -4.27
CA ARG A 17 -8.72 7.97 -4.71
C ARG A 17 -7.90 8.50 -3.53
N ALA A 18 -6.71 9.02 -3.86
CA ALA A 18 -5.81 9.67 -2.93
C ALA A 18 -6.56 10.53 -1.91
N VAL A 19 -6.23 10.36 -0.63
CA VAL A 19 -6.80 11.07 0.51
C VAL A 19 -6.74 12.59 0.25
N PRO A 20 -7.86 13.30 0.02
CA PRO A 20 -7.85 14.75 0.02
C PRO A 20 -8.11 15.21 1.46
N PHE A 21 -7.16 15.94 2.02
CA PHE A 21 -7.31 16.63 3.31
C PHE A 21 -8.47 17.66 3.23
N CYS A 22 -9.16 17.86 4.36
CA CYS A 22 -10.38 18.66 4.54
C CYS A 22 -10.44 20.00 3.78
N SER A 23 -11.61 20.31 3.22
CA SER A 23 -11.97 21.65 2.73
C SER A 23 -12.44 22.53 3.90
N PHE A 24 -11.73 23.63 4.17
CA PHE A 24 -12.22 24.71 5.03
C PHE A 24 -13.41 25.40 4.33
N HIS A 25 -14.51 25.54 5.07
CA HIS A 25 -15.62 26.42 4.68
C HIS A 25 -15.32 27.84 5.18
N SER A 26 -15.26 28.80 4.25
CA SER A 26 -15.62 30.18 4.58
C SER A 26 -16.48 30.76 3.45
N ASN A 27 -17.67 31.19 3.86
CA ASN A 27 -18.70 31.77 3.03
C ASN A 27 -18.48 33.30 3.00
N THR A 28 -18.45 33.92 1.82
CA THR A 28 -19.11 35.20 1.54
C THR A 28 -18.90 35.57 0.07
N ALA A 29 -20.02 35.69 -0.65
CA ALA A 29 -20.08 36.16 -2.01
C ALA A 29 -19.93 37.69 -2.06
N ARG A 30 -18.94 38.17 -2.83
CA ARG A 30 -18.97 39.37 -3.69
C ARG A 30 -17.53 39.82 -3.96
N ASP A 31 -16.89 39.19 -4.93
CA ASP A 31 -16.00 39.89 -5.83
C ASP A 31 -15.86 39.07 -7.12
N ARG A 32 -16.04 39.70 -8.28
CA ARG A 32 -15.82 39.02 -9.56
C ARG A 32 -14.31 38.84 -9.75
N PRO A 33 -13.74 37.63 -9.83
CA PRO A 33 -12.34 37.52 -10.16
C PRO A 33 -12.16 37.68 -11.67
N ARG A 34 -11.23 38.56 -12.03
CA ARG A 34 -10.55 38.61 -13.33
C ARG A 34 -10.13 37.19 -13.72
N ARG A 35 -10.19 36.84 -15.01
CA ARG A 35 -9.80 35.53 -15.57
C ARG A 35 -8.52 35.00 -14.89
N MET A 36 -8.67 33.97 -14.06
CA MET A 36 -7.56 33.18 -13.48
C MET A 36 -6.97 32.24 -14.56
N ALA A 37 -6.59 32.76 -15.72
CA ALA A 37 -5.98 31.96 -16.78
C ALA A 37 -4.44 32.01 -16.79
N ASP A 38 -3.81 32.94 -16.05
CA ASP A 38 -2.36 33.21 -16.17
C ASP A 38 -1.53 32.92 -14.91
N TYR A 39 -2.11 32.30 -13.87
CA TYR A 39 -1.29 31.70 -12.80
C TYR A 39 -1.09 30.23 -13.14
N GLY A 40 0.11 29.90 -13.62
CA GLY A 40 0.50 28.53 -13.97
C GLY A 40 0.09 27.57 -12.87
N ALA A 41 -0.74 26.59 -13.22
CA ALA A 41 -1.11 25.50 -12.34
C ALA A 41 0.17 24.73 -12.01
N SER A 42 0.77 25.03 -10.85
CA SER A 42 1.73 24.15 -10.21
C SER A 42 1.03 22.78 -10.10
N GLU A 43 1.58 21.80 -10.81
CA GLU A 43 1.08 20.43 -10.85
C GLU A 43 1.22 19.86 -9.44
N TYR A 44 0.15 19.94 -8.62
CA TYR A 44 0.14 19.33 -7.30
C TYR A 44 0.35 17.82 -7.45
N LYS A 45 1.55 17.34 -7.09
CA LYS A 45 1.87 15.91 -7.07
C LYS A 45 1.63 15.39 -5.66
N PRO A 46 0.69 14.45 -5.46
CA PRO A 46 0.49 13.88 -4.14
C PRO A 46 1.80 13.23 -3.65
N PRO A 47 2.12 13.33 -2.34
CA PRO A 47 3.37 12.83 -1.79
C PRO A 47 3.48 11.31 -1.88
N LEU A 48 2.35 10.60 -1.89
CA LEU A 48 2.24 9.16 -2.09
C LEU A 48 1.18 8.87 -3.15
N ILE A 49 1.47 7.96 -4.07
CA ILE A 49 0.54 7.54 -5.11
C ILE A 49 0.67 6.04 -5.38
N TRP A 50 -0.47 5.37 -5.54
CA TRP A 50 -0.54 4.00 -6.03
C TRP A 50 -0.56 4.02 -7.56
N VAL A 51 0.44 3.39 -8.18
CA VAL A 51 0.61 3.34 -9.64
C VAL A 51 0.41 1.92 -10.12
N SER A 52 -0.44 1.72 -11.11
CA SER A 52 -0.62 0.40 -11.73
C SER A 52 0.69 -0.06 -12.37
N CYS A 53 1.08 -1.31 -12.13
CA CYS A 53 2.26 -1.93 -12.72
C CYS A 53 1.96 -3.38 -13.11
N ARG A 54 2.63 -3.85 -14.18
CA ARG A 54 2.45 -5.21 -14.73
C ARG A 54 3.78 -5.91 -15.01
N GLY A 55 4.43 -6.39 -13.95
CA GLY A 55 5.49 -7.41 -14.01
C GLY A 55 6.75 -7.15 -14.84
N ASP A 56 6.93 -5.98 -15.46
CA ASP A 56 8.03 -5.72 -16.39
C ASP A 56 8.94 -4.56 -15.96
N LYS A 57 8.41 -3.44 -15.45
CA LYS A 57 9.23 -2.37 -14.85
C LYS A 57 8.55 -1.63 -13.70
N LEU A 58 9.27 -1.50 -12.58
CA LEU A 58 8.87 -0.63 -11.48
C LEU A 58 9.05 0.86 -11.88
N PRO A 59 8.10 1.74 -11.52
CA PRO A 59 8.25 3.17 -11.71
C PRO A 59 9.38 3.73 -10.86
N LYS A 60 9.91 4.89 -11.27
CA LYS A 60 10.87 5.64 -10.44
C LYS A 60 10.23 5.95 -9.08
N ASN A 61 11.04 5.90 -8.03
CA ASN A 61 10.64 6.15 -6.64
C ASN A 61 9.59 5.17 -6.09
N ALA A 62 9.50 3.96 -6.66
CA ALA A 62 8.81 2.85 -6.01
C ALA A 62 9.38 2.65 -4.60
N LEU A 63 8.50 2.53 -3.61
CA LEU A 63 8.89 2.45 -2.21
C LEU A 63 9.36 1.03 -1.87
N SER A 64 10.68 0.85 -1.72
CA SER A 64 11.25 -0.36 -1.13
C SER A 64 10.97 -0.40 0.38
N GLY A 65 10.70 -1.58 0.93
CA GLY A 65 10.36 -1.69 2.35
C GLY A 65 10.74 -3.01 3.02
N GLY A 66 11.26 -3.97 2.25
CA GLY A 66 11.62 -5.28 2.74
C GLY A 66 12.63 -5.97 1.84
N ASP A 67 12.84 -7.24 2.10
CA ASP A 67 13.76 -8.11 1.39
C ASP A 67 13.17 -9.54 1.27
N ASP A 68 13.61 -10.26 0.25
CA ASP A 68 13.29 -11.67 0.03
C ASP A 68 14.57 -12.51 -0.06
N ARG A 69 14.43 -13.79 -0.39
CA ARG A 69 15.51 -14.78 -0.50
C ARG A 69 16.71 -14.22 -1.26
N GLY A 70 17.90 -14.39 -0.68
CA GLY A 70 19.14 -13.88 -1.28
C GLY A 70 19.35 -12.37 -1.12
N GLY A 71 18.54 -11.69 -0.30
CA GLY A 71 18.64 -10.25 -0.06
C GLY A 71 18.04 -9.40 -1.18
N GLU A 72 17.16 -9.97 -2.01
CA GLU A 72 16.47 -9.21 -3.06
C GLU A 72 15.55 -8.16 -2.44
N VAL A 73 15.75 -6.90 -2.79
CA VAL A 73 14.90 -5.80 -2.31
C VAL A 73 13.48 -5.95 -2.83
N THR A 74 12.51 -5.86 -1.91
CA THR A 74 11.07 -5.90 -2.25
C THR A 74 10.39 -4.55 -2.04
N TYR A 75 9.32 -4.36 -2.79
CA TYR A 75 8.60 -3.08 -2.88
C TYR A 75 7.17 -3.19 -2.37
N VAL A 76 6.65 -2.09 -1.83
CA VAL A 76 5.28 -2.01 -1.33
C VAL A 76 4.32 -2.10 -2.51
N GLY A 77 3.61 -3.22 -2.56
CA GLY A 77 2.57 -3.49 -3.54
C GLY A 77 1.20 -3.65 -2.91
N ARG A 78 0.17 -3.66 -3.75
CA ARG A 78 -1.16 -4.17 -3.43
C ARG A 78 -1.81 -4.79 -4.64
N ALA A 79 -2.69 -5.76 -4.40
CA ALA A 79 -3.49 -6.40 -5.43
C ALA A 79 -4.96 -6.44 -4.99
N ALA A 80 -5.87 -6.44 -5.96
CA ALA A 80 -7.26 -6.74 -5.70
C ALA A 80 -7.44 -8.27 -5.68
N TYR A 81 -8.16 -8.82 -4.70
CA TYR A 81 -8.42 -10.25 -4.60
C TYR A 81 -9.61 -10.50 -3.66
N ALA A 82 -10.54 -11.36 -4.06
CA ALA A 82 -11.72 -11.70 -3.27
C ALA A 82 -12.50 -10.47 -2.74
N ASP A 83 -12.77 -9.51 -3.63
CA ASP A 83 -13.42 -8.22 -3.31
C ASP A 83 -12.68 -7.33 -2.29
N GLU A 84 -11.45 -7.69 -1.93
CA GLU A 84 -10.54 -6.89 -1.11
C GLU A 84 -9.49 -6.16 -1.96
N VAL A 85 -8.88 -5.13 -1.38
CA VAL A 85 -7.59 -4.59 -1.83
C VAL A 85 -6.57 -4.91 -0.75
N ILE A 86 -5.56 -5.71 -1.08
CA ILE A 86 -4.67 -6.34 -0.10
C ILE A 86 -3.23 -5.85 -0.29
N PRO A 87 -2.61 -5.22 0.73
CA PRO A 87 -1.19 -4.88 0.72
C PRO A 87 -0.27 -6.11 0.73
N GLY A 88 0.88 -6.02 0.08
CA GLY A 88 1.84 -7.11 -0.04
C GLY A 88 3.22 -6.68 -0.54
N LYS A 89 3.98 -7.66 -1.03
CA LYS A 89 5.35 -7.46 -1.55
C LYS A 89 5.40 -7.62 -3.06
N ILE A 90 6.08 -6.72 -3.75
CA ILE A 90 6.49 -6.93 -5.14
C ILE A 90 7.93 -7.43 -5.15
N VAL A 91 8.14 -8.54 -5.84
CA VAL A 91 9.47 -9.15 -6.04
C VAL A 91 9.89 -8.89 -7.50
N PRO A 92 10.84 -7.98 -7.75
CA PRO A 92 11.20 -7.57 -9.11
C PRO A 92 11.60 -8.72 -10.03
N SER A 93 12.41 -9.67 -9.53
CA SER A 93 12.92 -10.81 -10.31
C SER A 93 11.83 -11.74 -10.83
N THR A 94 10.69 -11.81 -10.14
CA THR A 94 9.56 -12.66 -10.52
C THR A 94 8.50 -11.91 -11.33
N GLY A 95 8.45 -10.57 -11.22
CA GLY A 95 7.44 -9.74 -11.86
C GLY A 95 6.05 -9.88 -11.22
N PHE A 96 5.96 -10.34 -9.97
CA PHE A 96 4.68 -10.52 -9.27
C PHE A 96 4.60 -9.68 -7.99
N CYS A 97 3.38 -9.24 -7.68
CA CYS A 97 2.97 -8.83 -6.34
C CYS A 97 2.39 -10.05 -5.60
N TYR A 98 2.86 -10.31 -4.39
CA TYR A 98 2.41 -11.38 -3.52
C TYR A 98 1.63 -10.79 -2.35
N VAL A 99 0.45 -11.33 -2.08
CA VAL A 99 -0.44 -10.89 -0.98
C VAL A 99 -0.88 -12.09 -0.15
N SER A 100 -1.15 -11.84 1.13
CA SER A 100 -1.59 -12.83 2.11
C SER A 100 -3.12 -12.81 2.23
N HIS A 101 -3.76 -13.98 2.02
CA HIS A 101 -5.20 -14.11 2.18
C HIS A 101 -5.62 -15.57 2.43
N ALA A 102 -6.42 -15.76 3.49
CA ALA A 102 -7.06 -17.03 3.86
C ALA A 102 -6.07 -18.21 3.97
N GLY A 103 -4.94 -18.00 4.65
CA GLY A 103 -3.92 -19.03 4.92
C GLY A 103 -2.91 -19.25 3.79
N ALA A 104 -3.03 -18.55 2.66
CA ALA A 104 -2.18 -18.73 1.50
C ALA A 104 -1.55 -17.42 1.00
N GLU A 105 -0.42 -17.59 0.30
CA GLU A 105 0.19 -16.53 -0.52
C GLU A 105 -0.36 -16.61 -1.95
N HIS A 106 -0.91 -15.50 -2.42
CA HIS A 106 -1.45 -15.33 -3.78
C HIS A 106 -0.58 -14.37 -4.57
N LYS A 107 -0.39 -14.59 -5.87
CA LYS A 107 0.49 -13.78 -6.72
C LYS A 107 -0.23 -13.20 -7.93
N PHE A 108 0.04 -11.93 -8.22
CA PHE A 108 -0.61 -11.16 -9.28
C PHE A 108 0.41 -10.39 -10.11
N ARG A 109 0.26 -10.42 -11.44
CA ARG A 109 1.04 -9.53 -12.33
C ARG A 109 0.44 -8.14 -12.33
N ASP A 110 -0.87 -8.07 -12.46
CA ASP A 110 -1.62 -6.81 -12.41
C ASP A 110 -1.79 -6.39 -10.96
N CYS A 111 -1.08 -5.33 -10.59
CA CYS A 111 -1.02 -4.83 -9.23
C CYS A 111 -0.79 -3.32 -9.22
N GLN A 112 -0.76 -2.74 -8.02
CA GLN A 112 -0.32 -1.36 -7.83
C GLN A 112 0.89 -1.34 -6.92
N VAL A 113 1.85 -0.49 -7.26
CA VAL A 113 3.03 -0.18 -6.45
C VAL A 113 2.88 1.19 -5.81
N LEU A 114 3.30 1.32 -4.55
CA LEU A 114 3.35 2.59 -3.87
C LEU A 114 4.58 3.38 -4.32
N VAL A 115 4.36 4.59 -4.82
CA VAL A 115 5.40 5.53 -5.25
C VAL A 115 5.43 6.70 -4.28
N SER A 116 6.63 7.09 -3.84
CA SER A 116 6.84 8.25 -2.96
C SER A 116 7.51 9.39 -3.71
N ASN A 117 6.88 10.57 -3.66
CA ASN A 117 7.41 11.81 -4.23
C ASN A 117 8.04 12.69 -3.14
N GLY A 118 8.95 12.10 -2.34
CA GLY A 118 9.63 12.79 -1.25
C GLY A 118 8.83 12.89 0.04
N ALA A 119 7.82 12.03 0.23
CA ALA A 119 7.08 11.96 1.48
C ALA A 119 8.01 11.57 2.65
N PRO A 120 7.95 12.25 3.81
CA PRO A 120 8.73 11.87 4.98
C PRO A 120 8.13 10.60 5.61
N LEU A 121 8.62 9.44 5.23
CA LEU A 121 8.11 8.14 5.70
C LEU A 121 8.95 7.57 6.86
N ALA A 122 8.31 6.72 7.66
CA ALA A 122 8.98 5.87 8.65
C ALA A 122 8.30 4.51 8.75
N TRP A 123 9.05 3.54 9.26
CA TRP A 123 8.52 2.28 9.78
C TRP A 123 8.54 2.37 11.30
N LEU A 124 7.37 2.27 11.93
CA LEU A 124 7.26 2.33 13.39
C LEU A 124 6.86 0.97 13.95
N PRO A 125 7.51 0.51 15.04
CA PRO A 125 7.12 -0.73 15.68
C PRO A 125 5.71 -0.62 16.26
N ALA A 126 4.95 -1.70 16.14
CA ALA A 126 3.62 -1.84 16.70
C ALA A 126 3.34 -3.32 17.00
N SER A 127 2.26 -3.58 17.74
CA SER A 127 1.90 -4.95 18.06
C SER A 127 0.41 -5.10 18.36
N ARG A 128 -0.09 -6.34 18.29
CA ARG A 128 -1.42 -6.74 18.76
C ARG A 128 -2.57 -5.91 18.19
N GLY A 129 -2.49 -5.54 16.91
CA GLY A 129 -3.49 -4.74 16.21
C GLY A 129 -3.34 -3.22 16.39
N ALA A 130 -2.32 -2.76 17.14
CA ALA A 130 -1.99 -1.35 17.22
C ALA A 130 -1.54 -0.82 15.86
N VAL A 131 -2.00 0.39 15.52
CA VAL A 131 -1.65 1.12 14.31
C VAL A 131 -1.33 2.57 14.71
N PRO A 132 -0.08 3.03 14.54
CA PRO A 132 0.31 4.38 14.92
C PRO A 132 -0.39 5.48 14.11
N SER A 133 -0.37 6.71 14.64
CA SER A 133 -0.82 7.89 13.89
C SER A 133 0.01 8.07 12.61
N GLY A 134 -0.64 8.51 11.53
CA GLY A 134 -0.01 8.66 10.22
C GLY A 134 0.15 7.35 9.43
N ALA A 135 -0.37 6.22 9.92
CA ALA A 135 -0.30 4.94 9.21
C ALA A 135 -0.91 5.01 7.80
N ILE A 136 -0.20 4.43 6.84
CA ILE A 136 -0.62 4.38 5.45
C ILE A 136 -1.60 3.23 5.26
N GLN A 137 -2.87 3.56 5.02
CA GLN A 137 -3.85 2.58 4.58
C GLN A 137 -3.47 2.11 3.17
N GLY A 138 -3.23 0.81 3.03
CA GLY A 138 -2.89 0.20 1.75
C GLY A 138 -4.09 -0.46 1.07
N GLY A 139 -5.13 -0.78 1.84
CA GLY A 139 -6.21 -1.62 1.37
C GLY A 139 -7.48 -1.58 2.21
N LEU A 140 -8.39 -2.48 1.88
CA LEU A 140 -9.70 -2.63 2.49
C LEU A 140 -10.15 -4.09 2.33
N THR A 141 -10.73 -4.69 3.36
CA THR A 141 -11.42 -5.98 3.27
C THR A 141 -12.79 -5.82 2.57
N ASP A 142 -13.42 -6.95 2.27
CA ASP A 142 -14.76 -7.04 1.69
C ASP A 142 -15.84 -6.33 2.52
N ASN A 143 -15.68 -6.34 3.85
CA ASN A 143 -16.60 -5.74 4.81
C ASN A 143 -16.25 -4.28 5.20
N GLY A 144 -15.22 -3.69 4.58
CA GLY A 144 -14.84 -2.31 4.81
C GLY A 144 -13.83 -2.08 5.94
N GLU A 145 -13.21 -3.12 6.51
CA GLU A 145 -12.10 -2.95 7.45
C GLU A 145 -10.86 -2.42 6.71
N ALA A 146 -10.25 -1.37 7.25
CA ALA A 146 -9.01 -0.82 6.71
C ALA A 146 -7.82 -1.77 6.92
N LEU A 147 -7.08 -2.05 5.84
CA LEU A 147 -5.81 -2.77 5.87
C LEU A 147 -4.65 -1.79 5.73
N TYR A 148 -3.68 -1.88 6.63
CA TYR A 148 -2.51 -0.99 6.64
C TYR A 148 -1.28 -1.67 6.07
N VAL A 149 -0.38 -0.87 5.48
CA VAL A 149 0.91 -1.37 4.99
C VAL A 149 1.81 -1.69 6.19
N GLY A 150 2.19 -2.95 6.33
CA GLY A 150 3.08 -3.41 7.38
C GLY A 150 4.19 -4.32 6.87
N ARG A 151 5.11 -4.64 7.78
CA ARG A 151 6.16 -5.65 7.57
C ARG A 151 6.49 -6.38 8.86
N ALA A 152 6.95 -7.61 8.74
CA ALA A 152 7.38 -8.42 9.87
C ALA A 152 8.66 -9.21 9.53
N ARG A 153 9.43 -9.57 10.56
CA ARG A 153 10.62 -10.42 10.39
C ARG A 153 10.21 -11.88 10.27
N HIS A 154 10.59 -12.52 9.17
CA HIS A 154 10.38 -13.95 8.92
C HIS A 154 11.69 -14.57 8.41
N ASN A 155 12.23 -15.55 9.14
CA ASN A 155 13.47 -16.24 8.77
C ASN A 155 14.65 -15.30 8.41
N GLY A 156 14.81 -14.23 9.18
CA GLY A 156 15.85 -13.22 8.98
C GLY A 156 15.53 -12.13 7.95
N MET A 157 14.53 -12.35 7.11
CA MET A 157 14.07 -11.40 6.09
C MET A 157 12.99 -10.47 6.64
N LEU A 158 12.84 -9.29 6.04
CA LEU A 158 11.77 -8.36 6.34
C LEU A 158 10.69 -8.40 5.25
N ILE A 159 9.54 -9.00 5.57
CA ILE A 159 8.51 -9.30 4.57
C ILE A 159 7.35 -8.31 4.68
N LEU A 160 7.00 -7.67 3.56
CA LEU A 160 5.87 -6.74 3.43
C LEU A 160 4.54 -7.50 3.37
N GLY A 161 3.51 -6.95 4.01
CA GLY A 161 2.17 -7.53 4.08
C GLY A 161 1.12 -6.56 4.59
N LYS A 162 0.01 -7.11 5.09
CA LYS A 162 -1.12 -6.35 5.63
C LYS A 162 -1.14 -6.37 7.16
N VAL A 163 -1.44 -5.24 7.79
CA VAL A 163 -1.84 -5.20 9.20
C VAL A 163 -3.35 -5.13 9.26
N GLN A 164 -3.94 -6.08 9.98
CA GLN A 164 -5.38 -6.18 10.18
C GLN A 164 -5.68 -6.04 11.67
N ARG A 165 -6.35 -4.95 12.03
CA ARG A 165 -6.50 -4.54 13.43
C ARG A 165 -7.40 -5.51 14.20
N SER A 166 -8.49 -5.94 13.58
CA SER A 166 -9.43 -6.91 14.15
C SER A 166 -8.78 -8.26 14.46
N HIS A 167 -7.79 -8.67 13.67
CA HIS A 167 -7.04 -9.92 13.86
C HIS A 167 -5.87 -9.77 14.84
N GLY A 168 -5.51 -8.53 15.21
CA GLY A 168 -4.44 -8.27 16.16
C GLY A 168 -3.03 -8.56 15.64
N CYS A 169 -2.82 -8.61 14.32
CA CYS A 169 -1.54 -9.04 13.75
C CYS A 169 -1.23 -8.42 12.38
N ALA A 170 0.02 -8.58 11.96
CA ALA A 170 0.44 -8.46 10.57
C ALA A 170 0.44 -9.84 9.90
N TRP A 171 -0.09 -9.91 8.68
CA TRP A 171 -0.07 -11.10 7.83
C TRP A 171 0.91 -10.90 6.68
N VAL A 172 1.92 -11.76 6.58
CA VAL A 172 2.94 -11.68 5.53
C VAL A 172 2.92 -12.92 4.62
N PRO A 173 3.01 -12.74 3.29
CA PRO A 173 3.10 -13.85 2.34
C PRO A 173 4.54 -14.37 2.22
N HIS A 174 4.73 -15.66 2.47
CA HIS A 174 6.00 -16.33 2.23
C HIS A 174 5.82 -17.83 2.00
N ASP A 175 6.53 -18.38 1.02
CA ASP A 175 6.58 -19.81 0.71
C ASP A 175 5.20 -20.46 0.58
N ARG A 176 4.34 -19.83 -0.23
CA ARG A 176 2.95 -20.26 -0.52
C ARG A 176 2.00 -20.18 0.68
N GLN A 177 2.44 -19.68 1.82
CA GLN A 177 1.66 -19.59 3.04
C GLN A 177 1.51 -18.14 3.48
N GLU A 178 0.44 -17.88 4.24
CA GLU A 178 0.25 -16.65 4.99
C GLU A 178 0.72 -16.89 6.44
N HIS A 179 1.57 -16.00 6.95
CA HIS A 179 2.14 -16.08 8.30
C HIS A 179 1.69 -14.88 9.15
N SER A 180 1.21 -15.13 10.37
CA SER A 180 0.80 -14.08 11.31
C SER A 180 1.92 -13.69 12.27
N TYR A 181 2.04 -12.39 12.53
CA TYR A 181 2.95 -11.83 13.51
C TYR A 181 2.24 -10.84 14.44
N ALA A 182 2.33 -11.08 15.75
CA ALA A 182 1.78 -10.15 16.74
C ALA A 182 2.64 -8.88 16.90
N GLU A 183 3.92 -8.94 16.53
CA GLU A 183 4.87 -7.82 16.54
C GLU A 183 5.31 -7.52 15.11
N TYR A 184 5.25 -6.27 14.71
CA TYR A 184 5.45 -5.84 13.34
C TYR A 184 5.84 -4.36 13.28
N GLU A 185 6.16 -3.88 12.08
CA GLU A 185 6.31 -2.45 11.81
C GLU A 185 5.21 -1.98 10.86
N VAL A 186 4.72 -0.76 11.07
CA VAL A 186 3.70 -0.11 10.24
C VAL A 186 4.36 1.04 9.47
N LEU A 187 4.07 1.14 8.17
CA LEU A 187 4.47 2.28 7.37
C LEU A 187 3.65 3.51 7.75
N VAL A 188 4.31 4.60 8.10
CA VAL A 188 3.66 5.87 8.48
C VAL A 188 4.21 7.04 7.69
N LEU A 189 3.37 8.04 7.46
CA LEU A 189 3.78 9.41 7.15
C LEU A 189 4.19 10.09 8.46
N LYS A 190 5.44 10.55 8.54
CA LYS A 190 5.90 11.36 9.68
C LYS A 190 5.16 12.69 9.64
N THR A 191 4.39 12.97 10.69
CA THR A 191 3.91 14.34 10.93
C THR A 191 5.13 15.18 11.32
N VAL A 192 5.43 16.21 10.53
CA VAL A 192 6.32 17.28 10.99
C VAL A 192 5.49 18.07 12.00
N ASN A 193 5.86 18.01 13.29
CA ASN A 193 5.31 18.96 14.25
C ASN A 193 5.82 20.34 13.81
N LEU A 194 4.90 21.17 13.31
CA LEU A 194 5.16 22.58 13.03
C LEU A 194 5.38 23.37 14.33
#